data_AF-A0A943UVS0-F1
#
_entry.id   AF-A0A943UVS0-F1
#
_cell.length_a   1.000
_cell.length_b   1.000
_cell.length_c   1.000
_cell.angle_alpha   90.00
_cell.angle_beta   90.00
_cell.angle_gamma   90.00
#
_symmetry.space_group_name_H-M   'P 1'
#
loop_
_entity.id
_entity.type
_entity.pdbx_description
1 polymer ?
#
loop_
_entity_poly.entity_id
_entity_poly.type
_entity_poly.pdbx_seq_one_letter_code
_entity_poly.pdbx_strand_id
1 'polypeptide(L)'
;MRPYIPVSTEKDLQSGNKPHSTLVLEGPISLHAAIELANDVEIVGNGHALRFDSCDGIALSKDNSLRALTIETPDDARAVFFTHGATGSFALERLHVRGQISLISETGAGDIAVDARDVTVEYADTTKRAEMPHGYNVDVEQGAFTLWNRADGTRYSARATGIAVGSKERPVRGSGVFVSGSENAAFSMDLLQTDEVFIDSAIPDNTPSKIAGGVFAVVEAQVESIVSTGRVETRGNNAMALDNWGRVKTWVAFDTVATFDPSSIGFVNFGWIGTLSLLGDVVTEGRGSRGFNNYDGTVESLFIKRIETFGDG
;
A
#
# COMPACT_ATOMS: atom_id res chain seq x y z
N MET A 1 22.09 -22.39 -6.74
CA MET A 1 21.46 -21.85 -7.96
C MET A 1 20.07 -22.45 -8.02
N ARG A 2 19.01 -21.63 -8.00
CA ARG A 2 17.62 -22.14 -8.02
C ARG A 2 17.37 -22.82 -9.39
N PRO A 3 16.75 -24.01 -9.44
CA PRO A 3 16.35 -24.61 -10.71
C PRO A 3 15.31 -23.72 -11.40
N TYR A 4 15.54 -23.48 -12.68
CA TYR A 4 14.59 -22.78 -13.54
C TYR A 4 13.56 -23.79 -14.05
N ILE A 5 12.29 -23.52 -13.77
CA ILE A 5 11.17 -24.36 -14.16
C ILE A 5 10.29 -23.54 -15.11
N PRO A 6 10.22 -23.90 -16.41
CA PRO A 6 9.28 -23.27 -17.32
C PRO A 6 7.85 -23.63 -16.92
N VAL A 7 6.96 -22.65 -16.99
CA VAL A 7 5.56 -22.76 -16.59
C VAL A 7 4.68 -22.27 -17.73
N SER A 8 3.96 -23.21 -18.35
CA SER A 8 3.00 -22.94 -19.42
C SER A 8 1.55 -23.17 -18.98
N THR A 9 1.34 -23.88 -17.86
CA THR A 9 0.01 -24.25 -17.35
C THR A 9 -0.08 -24.10 -15.83
N GLU A 10 -1.32 -24.06 -15.31
CA GLU A 10 -1.57 -24.11 -13.86
C GLU A 10 -0.93 -25.35 -13.20
N LYS A 11 -0.97 -26.51 -13.88
CA LYS A 11 -0.36 -27.74 -13.37
C LYS A 11 1.17 -27.64 -13.28
N ASP A 12 1.81 -26.97 -14.23
CA ASP A 12 3.25 -26.72 -14.18
C ASP A 12 3.59 -25.81 -13.00
N LEU A 13 2.76 -24.78 -12.76
CA LEU A 13 2.94 -23.86 -11.64
C LEU A 13 2.83 -24.61 -10.31
N GLN A 14 1.78 -25.41 -10.14
CA GLN A 14 1.54 -26.21 -8.92
C GLN A 14 2.65 -27.23 -8.68
N SER A 15 3.07 -27.95 -9.73
CA SER A 15 4.09 -29.00 -9.59
C SER A 15 5.52 -28.46 -9.49
N GLY A 16 5.75 -27.26 -10.04
CA GLY A 16 7.01 -26.52 -9.97
C GLY A 16 7.20 -25.78 -8.65
N ASN A 17 6.10 -25.37 -7.99
CA ASN A 17 6.10 -24.68 -6.70
C ASN A 17 6.67 -25.54 -5.56
N LYS A 18 7.99 -25.66 -5.54
CA LYS A 18 8.79 -26.43 -4.60
C LYS A 18 9.86 -25.54 -4.00
N PRO A 19 10.29 -25.79 -2.75
CA PRO A 19 11.25 -24.93 -2.10
C PRO A 19 12.49 -24.66 -2.95
N HIS A 20 12.98 -23.42 -2.91
CA HIS A 20 14.19 -22.96 -3.63
C HIS A 20 14.09 -23.00 -5.16
N SER A 21 12.91 -22.87 -5.77
CA SER A 21 12.72 -22.91 -7.23
C SER A 21 12.47 -21.54 -7.85
N THR A 22 12.85 -21.37 -9.13
CA THR A 22 12.47 -20.20 -9.93
C THR A 22 11.49 -20.65 -11.02
N LEU A 23 10.24 -20.21 -10.92
CA LEU A 23 9.16 -20.48 -11.86
C LEU A 23 9.16 -19.38 -12.92
N VAL A 24 9.24 -19.74 -14.20
CA VAL A 24 9.29 -18.78 -15.30
C VAL A 24 8.09 -18.98 -16.19
N LEU A 25 7.25 -17.96 -16.31
CA LEU A 25 6.08 -18.03 -17.17
C LEU A 25 6.50 -17.95 -18.65
N GLU A 26 5.92 -18.84 -19.46
CA GLU A 26 6.08 -18.86 -20.93
C GLU A 26 4.89 -18.23 -21.66
N GLY A 27 3.84 -17.89 -20.91
CA GLY A 27 2.62 -17.28 -21.40
C GLY A 27 1.69 -16.89 -20.24
N PRO A 28 0.56 -16.23 -20.53
CA PRO A 28 -0.45 -15.95 -19.52
C PRO A 28 -1.12 -17.25 -19.04
N ILE A 29 -1.40 -17.34 -17.74
CA ILE A 29 -2.00 -18.52 -17.10
C ILE A 29 -3.21 -18.08 -16.28
N SER A 30 -4.33 -18.78 -16.44
CA SER A 30 -5.49 -18.67 -15.56
C SER A 30 -5.42 -19.74 -14.47
N LEU A 31 -5.75 -19.35 -13.25
CA LEU A 31 -5.85 -20.20 -12.07
C LEU A 31 -7.26 -20.12 -11.49
N HIS A 32 -7.72 -21.25 -10.99
CA HIS A 32 -9.04 -21.33 -10.35
C HIS A 32 -8.96 -21.29 -8.82
N ALA A 33 -7.75 -21.27 -8.25
CA ALA A 33 -7.50 -21.15 -6.82
C ALA A 33 -6.27 -20.27 -6.55
N ALA A 34 -6.25 -19.66 -5.37
CA ALA A 34 -5.08 -18.99 -4.84
C ALA A 34 -3.89 -19.96 -4.77
N ILE A 35 -2.68 -19.45 -4.96
CA ILE A 35 -1.45 -20.24 -4.84
C ILE A 35 -0.63 -19.76 -3.64
N GLU A 36 -0.40 -20.65 -2.68
CA GLU A 36 0.60 -20.43 -1.65
C GLU A 36 1.96 -20.90 -2.15
N LEU A 37 2.93 -19.98 -2.19
CA LEU A 37 4.29 -20.30 -2.61
C LEU A 37 5.01 -21.12 -1.54
N ALA A 38 5.77 -22.11 -1.96
CA ALA A 38 6.73 -22.77 -1.09
C ALA A 38 7.88 -21.82 -0.74
N ASN A 39 8.60 -22.14 0.33
CA ASN A 39 9.71 -21.33 0.82
C ASN A 39 10.77 -21.09 -0.27
N ASP A 40 11.28 -19.87 -0.38
CA ASP A 40 12.34 -19.47 -1.29
C ASP A 40 11.99 -19.66 -2.78
N VAL A 41 10.69 -19.61 -3.11
CA VAL A 41 10.21 -19.63 -4.51
C VAL A 41 10.20 -18.22 -5.10
N GLU A 42 10.69 -18.11 -6.33
CA GLU A 42 10.56 -16.93 -7.19
C GLU A 42 9.61 -17.23 -8.35
N ILE A 43 8.71 -16.28 -8.65
CA ILE A 43 7.97 -16.25 -9.92
C ILE A 43 8.53 -15.12 -10.79
N VAL A 44 8.95 -15.47 -12.00
CA VAL A 44 9.33 -14.51 -13.05
C VAL A 44 8.27 -14.57 -14.15
N GLY A 45 7.50 -13.50 -14.29
CA GLY A 45 6.41 -13.42 -15.25
C GLY A 45 6.88 -13.20 -16.69
N ASN A 46 8.08 -12.66 -16.93
CA ASN A 46 8.53 -12.21 -18.26
C ASN A 46 7.52 -11.27 -18.97
N GLY A 47 6.74 -10.51 -18.20
CA GLY A 47 5.67 -9.64 -18.68
C GLY A 47 4.33 -10.36 -18.93
N HIS A 48 4.24 -11.67 -18.66
CA HIS A 48 3.00 -12.42 -18.73
C HIS A 48 2.15 -12.25 -17.47
N ALA A 49 0.89 -12.71 -17.56
CA ALA A 49 -0.11 -12.55 -16.51
C ALA A 49 -0.42 -13.87 -15.79
N LEU A 50 -0.61 -13.79 -14.47
CA LEU A 50 -1.38 -14.78 -13.71
C LEU A 50 -2.76 -14.19 -13.43
N ARG A 51 -3.81 -14.90 -13.85
CA ARG A 51 -5.21 -14.49 -13.69
C ARG A 51 -5.93 -15.41 -12.73
N PHE A 52 -6.58 -14.85 -11.73
CA PHE A 52 -7.34 -15.56 -10.72
C PHE A 52 -8.81 -15.17 -10.88
N ASP A 53 -9.68 -16.11 -11.25
CA ASP A 53 -11.03 -15.77 -11.72
C ASP A 53 -11.97 -15.30 -10.61
N SER A 54 -11.90 -15.93 -9.43
CA SER A 54 -12.86 -15.71 -8.34
C SER A 54 -12.25 -15.97 -6.96
N CYS A 55 -10.94 -15.74 -6.82
CA CYS A 55 -10.19 -16.02 -5.61
C CYS A 55 -9.09 -14.98 -5.39
N ASP A 56 -8.47 -15.04 -4.21
CA ASP A 56 -7.21 -14.36 -3.96
C ASP A 56 -6.11 -14.92 -4.88
N GLY A 57 -5.02 -14.16 -5.02
CA GLY A 57 -3.89 -14.47 -5.87
C GLY A 57 -2.81 -15.29 -5.17
N ILE A 58 -1.66 -14.65 -4.95
CA ILE A 58 -0.44 -15.31 -4.52
C ILE A 58 -0.22 -15.09 -3.02
N ALA A 59 -0.21 -16.17 -2.24
CA ALA A 59 0.19 -16.16 -0.84
C ALA A 59 1.71 -16.38 -0.73
N LEU A 60 2.39 -15.46 -0.05
CA LEU A 60 3.82 -15.51 0.22
C LEU A 60 4.06 -16.15 1.59
N SER A 61 4.95 -17.13 1.65
CA SER A 61 5.32 -17.85 2.88
C SER A 61 6.66 -17.39 3.42
N LYS A 62 7.76 -17.74 2.77
CA LYS A 62 9.10 -17.42 3.23
C LYS A 62 10.04 -17.16 2.09
N ASP A 63 10.81 -16.09 2.19
CA ASP A 63 11.88 -15.75 1.25
C ASP A 63 11.42 -15.69 -0.23
N ASN A 64 10.16 -15.31 -0.48
CA ASN A 64 9.55 -15.36 -1.81
C ASN A 64 9.85 -14.11 -2.64
N SER A 65 9.85 -14.26 -3.96
CA SER A 65 10.04 -13.13 -4.87
C SER A 65 9.09 -13.18 -6.06
N LEU A 66 8.52 -12.04 -6.44
CA LEU A 66 7.69 -11.87 -7.63
C LEU A 66 8.33 -10.83 -8.53
N ARG A 67 8.53 -11.14 -9.82
CA ARG A 67 9.20 -10.23 -10.75
C ARG A 67 8.60 -10.20 -12.14
N ALA A 68 8.49 -9.01 -12.72
CA ALA A 68 8.08 -8.77 -14.11
C ALA A 68 6.77 -9.50 -14.44
N LEU A 69 5.74 -9.27 -13.64
CA LEU A 69 4.53 -10.08 -13.61
C LEU A 69 3.29 -9.19 -13.58
N THR A 70 2.28 -9.55 -14.39
CA THR A 70 0.92 -9.01 -14.24
C THR A 70 0.11 -9.97 -13.37
N ILE A 71 -0.61 -9.45 -12.37
CA ILE A 71 -1.47 -10.24 -11.48
C ILE A 71 -2.88 -9.65 -11.55
N GLU A 72 -3.85 -10.46 -11.96
CA GLU A 72 -5.25 -10.05 -12.09
C GLU A 72 -6.11 -10.91 -11.16
N THR A 73 -6.78 -10.29 -10.19
CA THR A 73 -7.79 -10.93 -9.34
C THR A 73 -9.11 -10.15 -9.43
N PRO A 74 -10.21 -10.62 -8.81
CA PRO A 74 -11.35 -9.77 -8.51
C PRO A 74 -10.92 -8.51 -7.75
N ASP A 75 -11.66 -7.42 -7.95
CA ASP A 75 -11.29 -6.09 -7.45
C ASP A 75 -11.17 -6.02 -5.92
N ASP A 76 -11.98 -6.82 -5.20
CA ASP A 76 -11.99 -6.90 -3.73
C ASP A 76 -11.13 -8.05 -3.17
N ALA A 77 -10.44 -8.81 -4.04
CA ALA A 77 -9.54 -9.89 -3.64
C ALA A 77 -8.12 -9.37 -3.33
N ARG A 78 -7.35 -10.16 -2.60
CA ARG A 78 -5.93 -9.93 -2.36
C ARG A 78 -5.14 -10.57 -3.50
N ALA A 79 -4.51 -9.76 -4.34
CA ALA A 79 -3.66 -10.24 -5.41
C ALA A 79 -2.33 -10.81 -4.89
N VAL A 80 -1.76 -10.19 -3.86
CA VAL A 80 -0.55 -10.66 -3.18
C VAL A 80 -0.75 -10.49 -1.68
N PHE A 81 -0.48 -11.52 -0.89
CA PHE A 81 -0.69 -11.48 0.56
C PHE A 81 0.27 -12.41 1.29
N PHE A 82 0.43 -12.23 2.60
CA PHE A 82 1.15 -13.20 3.43
C PHE A 82 0.26 -14.38 3.81
N THR A 83 0.80 -15.58 3.75
CA THR A 83 0.21 -16.72 4.47
C THR A 83 0.44 -16.59 5.98
N HIS A 84 -0.20 -17.46 6.74
CA HIS A 84 -0.01 -17.53 8.17
C HIS A 84 1.44 -17.92 8.51
N GLY A 85 2.09 -17.15 9.38
CA GLY A 85 3.49 -17.38 9.77
C GLY A 85 4.51 -17.01 8.70
N ALA A 86 4.17 -16.08 7.80
CA ALA A 86 5.14 -15.57 6.83
C ALA A 86 6.35 -14.92 7.51
N THR A 87 7.55 -15.13 6.96
CA THR A 87 8.80 -14.62 7.54
C THR A 87 9.90 -14.54 6.47
N GLY A 88 10.99 -13.82 6.74
CA GLY A 88 12.14 -13.73 5.85
C GLY A 88 12.04 -12.52 4.92
N SER A 89 12.67 -12.64 3.76
CA SER A 89 12.83 -11.52 2.82
C SER A 89 11.95 -11.66 1.59
N PHE A 90 11.12 -10.65 1.31
CA PHE A 90 10.20 -10.65 0.19
C PHE A 90 10.59 -9.57 -0.81
N ALA A 91 10.64 -9.92 -2.10
CA ALA A 91 10.95 -8.99 -3.18
C ALA A 91 9.80 -8.91 -4.18
N LEU A 92 9.27 -7.71 -4.41
CA LEU A 92 8.24 -7.42 -5.41
C LEU A 92 8.81 -6.46 -6.44
N GLU A 93 9.07 -6.90 -7.67
CA GLU A 93 9.76 -6.07 -8.67
C GLU A 93 9.02 -6.02 -10.00
N ARG A 94 8.74 -4.82 -10.53
CA ARG A 94 8.08 -4.64 -11.84
C ARG A 94 6.76 -5.40 -11.92
N LEU A 95 5.84 -5.08 -10.99
CA LEU A 95 4.53 -5.71 -10.91
C LEU A 95 3.44 -4.77 -11.40
N HIS A 96 2.50 -5.33 -12.16
CA HIS A 96 1.24 -4.66 -12.51
C HIS A 96 0.08 -5.47 -11.93
N VAL A 97 -0.70 -4.87 -11.04
CA VAL A 97 -1.62 -5.60 -10.17
C VAL A 97 -3.03 -5.03 -10.25
N ARG A 98 -4.01 -5.91 -10.46
CA ARG A 98 -5.43 -5.65 -10.20
C ARG A 98 -5.88 -6.53 -9.04
N GLY A 99 -6.40 -5.90 -7.99
CA GLY A 99 -6.57 -6.46 -6.64
C GLY A 99 -5.59 -5.85 -5.64
N GLN A 100 -5.75 -6.17 -4.37
CA GLN A 100 -4.95 -5.58 -3.29
C GLN A 100 -3.59 -6.28 -3.10
N ILE A 101 -2.53 -5.52 -2.86
CA ILE A 101 -1.30 -6.03 -2.23
C ILE A 101 -1.45 -5.85 -0.71
N SER A 102 -1.62 -6.95 0.02
CA SER A 102 -1.94 -7.00 1.44
C SER A 102 -0.89 -7.79 2.22
N LEU A 103 0.26 -7.17 2.49
CA LEU A 103 1.37 -7.78 3.22
C LEU A 103 1.26 -7.49 4.72
N ILE A 104 0.27 -8.12 5.35
CA ILE A 104 -0.07 -7.95 6.77
C ILE A 104 0.47 -9.15 7.56
N SER A 105 1.32 -8.92 8.56
CA SER A 105 1.81 -9.99 9.44
C SER A 105 0.87 -10.15 10.64
N GLU A 106 -0.01 -11.15 10.57
CA GLU A 106 -0.97 -11.47 11.63
C GLU A 106 -0.35 -12.27 12.78
N THR A 107 0.65 -13.11 12.49
CA THR A 107 1.31 -13.95 13.48
C THR A 107 2.82 -13.90 13.40
N GLY A 108 3.45 -13.91 14.58
CA GLY A 108 4.90 -13.86 14.69
C GLY A 108 5.53 -15.22 14.44
N ALA A 109 6.23 -15.34 13.32
CA ALA A 109 7.05 -16.52 12.99
C ALA A 109 8.55 -16.20 12.84
N GLY A 110 8.89 -14.92 12.84
CA GLY A 110 10.24 -14.39 12.64
C GLY A 110 10.18 -13.01 11.99
N ASP A 111 11.33 -12.41 11.77
CA ASP A 111 11.42 -11.08 11.14
C ASP A 111 10.94 -11.12 9.67
N ILE A 112 10.48 -9.96 9.19
CA ILE A 112 10.04 -9.72 7.83
C ILE A 112 10.82 -8.54 7.25
N ALA A 113 11.30 -8.70 6.02
CA ALA A 113 11.88 -7.63 5.22
C ALA A 113 11.18 -7.60 3.86
N VAL A 114 10.67 -6.45 3.44
CA VAL A 114 10.02 -6.27 2.13
C VAL A 114 10.79 -5.24 1.30
N ASP A 115 11.17 -5.61 0.09
CA ASP A 115 11.70 -4.70 -0.94
C ASP A 115 10.74 -4.68 -2.14
N ALA A 116 10.06 -3.55 -2.35
CA ALA A 116 9.11 -3.36 -3.44
C ALA A 116 9.63 -2.29 -4.43
N ARG A 117 9.74 -2.63 -5.70
CA ARG A 117 10.31 -1.77 -6.73
C ARG A 117 9.45 -1.79 -7.99
N ASP A 118 9.04 -0.62 -8.46
CA ASP A 118 8.23 -0.45 -9.68
C ASP A 118 6.93 -1.28 -9.62
N VAL A 119 6.08 -0.99 -8.65
CA VAL A 119 4.82 -1.71 -8.41
C VAL A 119 3.65 -0.78 -8.69
N THR A 120 2.81 -1.16 -9.64
CA THR A 120 1.56 -0.45 -9.94
C THR A 120 0.38 -1.30 -9.51
N VAL A 121 -0.47 -0.75 -8.64
CA VAL A 121 -1.80 -1.30 -8.37
C VAL A 121 -2.80 -0.52 -9.22
N GLU A 122 -3.22 -1.09 -10.35
CA GLU A 122 -4.14 -0.48 -11.32
C GLU A 122 -5.48 -0.17 -10.69
N TYR A 123 -6.03 -1.13 -9.95
CA TYR A 123 -7.30 -0.99 -9.25
C TYR A 123 -7.41 -2.00 -8.11
N ALA A 124 -7.98 -1.59 -6.99
CA ALA A 124 -8.41 -2.44 -5.89
C ALA A 124 -9.62 -1.79 -5.19
N ASP A 125 -10.46 -2.61 -4.57
CA ASP A 125 -11.54 -2.17 -3.69
C ASP A 125 -11.33 -2.77 -2.29
N THR A 126 -10.84 -1.95 -1.36
CA THR A 126 -10.53 -2.37 0.00
C THR A 126 -11.63 -2.04 1.01
N THR A 127 -12.77 -1.48 0.56
CA THR A 127 -13.87 -0.99 1.42
C THR A 127 -14.58 -2.09 2.22
N LYS A 128 -14.33 -3.36 1.88
CA LYS A 128 -14.90 -4.54 2.54
C LYS A 128 -13.94 -5.22 3.52
N ARG A 129 -12.74 -4.66 3.74
CA ARG A 129 -11.78 -5.23 4.70
C ARG A 129 -12.33 -5.10 6.11
N ALA A 130 -12.30 -6.21 6.85
CA ALA A 130 -12.83 -6.26 8.20
C ALA A 130 -11.88 -5.58 9.19
N GLU A 131 -10.58 -5.78 8.99
CA GLU A 131 -9.56 -5.22 9.86
C GLU A 131 -9.20 -3.81 9.41
N MET A 132 -9.32 -2.86 10.32
CA MET A 132 -8.96 -1.46 10.14
C MET A 132 -8.11 -1.04 11.33
N PRO A 133 -7.01 -0.31 11.14
CA PRO A 133 -6.36 0.39 12.23
C PRO A 133 -7.33 1.40 12.83
N HIS A 134 -7.27 1.49 14.16
CA HIS A 134 -8.12 2.39 14.93
C HIS A 134 -7.26 3.38 15.70
N GLY A 135 -7.62 4.65 15.65
CA GLY A 135 -6.95 5.73 16.36
C GLY A 135 -7.75 7.01 16.26
N TYR A 136 -7.58 7.93 17.22
CA TYR A 136 -8.24 9.24 17.19
C TYR A 136 -9.77 9.19 16.97
N ASN A 137 -10.42 8.13 17.49
CA ASN A 137 -11.86 7.83 17.35
C ASN A 137 -12.33 7.57 15.91
N VAL A 138 -11.43 7.20 14.99
CA VAL A 138 -11.76 6.81 13.62
C VAL A 138 -11.09 5.49 13.23
N ASP A 139 -11.74 4.78 12.31
CA ASP A 139 -11.21 3.61 11.62
C ASP A 139 -10.65 4.01 10.26
N VAL A 140 -9.52 3.42 9.88
CA VAL A 140 -8.83 3.69 8.62
C VAL A 140 -9.10 2.58 7.61
N GLU A 141 -9.67 2.92 6.45
CA GLU A 141 -9.79 1.97 5.33
C GLU A 141 -8.40 1.50 4.88
N GLN A 142 -8.22 0.20 4.62
CA GLN A 142 -6.93 -0.34 4.18
C GLN A 142 -6.51 0.22 2.81
N GLY A 143 -5.21 0.19 2.54
CA GLY A 143 -4.62 0.59 1.26
C GLY A 143 -4.73 -0.49 0.18
N ALA A 144 -4.81 -0.07 -1.07
CA ALA A 144 -4.56 -0.93 -2.23
C ALA A 144 -3.14 -1.54 -2.19
N PHE A 145 -2.17 -0.80 -1.65
CA PHE A 145 -0.85 -1.28 -1.26
C PHE A 145 -0.68 -1.14 0.26
N THR A 146 -0.76 -2.26 0.98
CA THR A 146 -0.73 -2.31 2.46
C THR A 146 0.48 -3.11 2.95
N LEU A 147 1.31 -2.46 3.78
CA LEU A 147 2.31 -3.12 4.63
C LEU A 147 1.92 -2.88 6.09
N TRP A 148 1.61 -3.93 6.84
CA TRP A 148 1.12 -3.77 8.22
C TRP A 148 1.69 -4.83 9.14
N ASN A 149 2.42 -4.40 10.18
CA ASN A 149 2.83 -5.29 11.25
C ASN A 149 1.79 -5.39 12.36
N ARG A 150 1.20 -6.57 12.52
CA ARG A 150 0.26 -6.90 13.62
C ARG A 150 0.78 -8.00 14.53
N ALA A 151 1.96 -8.53 14.22
CA ALA A 151 2.53 -9.70 14.87
C ALA A 151 3.47 -9.27 15.99
N ASP A 152 3.04 -9.46 17.23
CA ASP A 152 3.86 -9.20 18.41
C ASP A 152 5.22 -9.90 18.31
N GLY A 153 6.28 -9.16 18.62
CA GLY A 153 7.66 -9.67 18.59
C GLY A 153 8.27 -9.86 17.20
N THR A 154 7.54 -9.53 16.12
CA THR A 154 8.08 -9.52 14.74
C THR A 154 8.66 -8.16 14.42
N ARG A 155 9.91 -8.09 13.94
CA ARG A 155 10.39 -6.89 13.26
C ARG A 155 9.96 -6.92 11.81
N TYR A 156 9.21 -5.92 11.38
CA TYR A 156 8.85 -5.73 9.99
C TYR A 156 9.58 -4.50 9.45
N SER A 157 10.54 -4.75 8.56
CA SER A 157 11.26 -3.71 7.82
C SER A 157 10.84 -3.64 6.36
N ALA A 158 10.85 -2.45 5.77
CA ALA A 158 10.49 -2.28 4.37
C ALA A 158 11.31 -1.21 3.63
N ARG A 159 11.36 -1.35 2.31
CA ARG A 159 11.74 -0.32 1.35
C ARG A 159 10.82 -0.43 0.14
N ALA A 160 10.27 0.69 -0.32
CA ALA A 160 9.40 0.71 -1.48
C ALA A 160 9.73 1.90 -2.39
N THR A 161 9.93 1.67 -3.69
CA THR A 161 10.21 2.72 -4.67
C THR A 161 9.44 2.53 -5.97
N GLY A 162 8.95 3.62 -6.55
CA GLY A 162 8.16 3.57 -7.79
C GLY A 162 6.81 2.90 -7.56
N ILE A 163 6.15 3.22 -6.44
CA ILE A 163 4.83 2.69 -6.10
C ILE A 163 3.76 3.60 -6.69
N ALA A 164 2.95 3.09 -7.60
CA ALA A 164 1.82 3.79 -8.19
C ALA A 164 0.51 3.09 -7.83
N VAL A 165 -0.55 3.86 -7.57
CA VAL A 165 -1.85 3.33 -7.15
C VAL A 165 -2.98 4.08 -7.85
N GLY A 166 -3.81 3.35 -8.58
CA GLY A 166 -4.94 3.90 -9.31
C GLY A 166 -4.53 4.84 -10.45
N SER A 167 -5.53 5.41 -11.09
CA SER A 167 -5.40 6.48 -12.10
C SER A 167 -6.50 7.50 -11.90
N LYS A 168 -6.38 8.66 -12.55
CA LYS A 168 -7.44 9.68 -12.51
C LYS A 168 -8.79 9.15 -13.01
N GLU A 169 -8.77 8.36 -14.07
CA GLU A 169 -9.96 7.77 -14.69
C GLU A 169 -10.51 6.59 -13.88
N ARG A 170 -9.64 5.93 -13.11
CA ARG A 170 -9.96 4.74 -12.33
C ARG A 170 -9.20 4.76 -10.99
N PRO A 171 -9.64 5.59 -10.01
CA PRO A 171 -9.04 5.60 -8.69
C PRO A 171 -9.31 4.29 -7.97
N VAL A 172 -8.43 3.86 -7.07
CA VAL A 172 -8.72 2.72 -6.18
C VAL A 172 -9.79 3.11 -5.16
N ARG A 173 -10.55 2.15 -4.64
CA ARG A 173 -11.56 2.40 -3.60
C ARG A 173 -11.03 2.02 -2.22
N GLY A 174 -11.16 2.93 -1.27
CA GLY A 174 -10.53 2.85 0.06
C GLY A 174 -9.28 3.73 0.13
N SER A 175 -8.20 3.26 0.75
CA SER A 175 -6.92 4.00 0.79
C SER A 175 -5.97 3.58 -0.34
N GLY A 176 -4.94 4.38 -0.57
CA GLY A 176 -3.92 4.15 -1.60
C GLY A 176 -2.77 3.31 -1.07
N VAL A 177 -1.73 3.99 -0.59
CA VAL A 177 -0.56 3.39 0.05
C VAL A 177 -0.67 3.52 1.56
N PHE A 178 -0.55 2.38 2.24
CA PHE A 178 -0.79 2.24 3.67
C PHE A 178 0.39 1.53 4.33
N VAL A 179 0.98 2.14 5.36
CA VAL A 179 2.02 1.52 6.19
C VAL A 179 1.72 1.68 7.68
N SER A 180 1.82 0.59 8.45
CA SER A 180 1.48 0.62 9.88
C SER A 180 2.24 -0.43 10.68
N GLY A 181 2.50 -0.12 11.95
CA GLY A 181 2.77 -1.09 13.00
C GLY A 181 1.51 -1.39 13.81
N SER A 182 1.72 -2.00 14.98
CA SER A 182 0.75 -2.11 16.07
C SER A 182 1.47 -1.91 17.39
N GLU A 183 0.73 -1.72 18.49
CA GLU A 183 1.28 -1.36 19.82
C GLU A 183 2.50 -2.20 20.25
N ASN A 184 2.50 -3.51 19.98
CA ASN A 184 3.59 -4.43 20.32
C ASN A 184 4.33 -5.01 19.08
N ALA A 185 4.11 -4.40 17.91
CA ALA A 185 4.59 -4.87 16.62
C ALA A 185 5.18 -3.71 15.80
N ALA A 186 6.47 -3.45 16.00
CA ALA A 186 7.16 -2.32 15.37
C ALA A 186 7.25 -2.48 13.84
N PHE A 187 6.94 -1.41 13.11
CA PHE A 187 7.16 -1.32 11.67
C PHE A 187 8.19 -0.24 11.36
N SER A 188 9.23 -0.57 10.60
CA SER A 188 10.25 0.38 10.16
C SER A 188 10.39 0.41 8.64
N MET A 189 10.64 1.59 8.08
CA MET A 189 10.79 1.75 6.64
C MET A 189 11.84 2.80 6.30
N ASP A 190 12.83 2.42 5.49
CA ASP A 190 13.92 3.33 5.12
C ASP A 190 13.45 4.38 4.10
N LEU A 191 12.67 3.95 3.12
CA LEU A 191 12.18 4.80 2.04
C LEU A 191 10.84 4.27 1.54
N LEU A 192 9.84 5.14 1.51
CA LEU A 192 8.63 5.00 0.71
C LEU A 192 8.66 6.06 -0.39
N GLN A 193 8.86 5.66 -1.64
CA GLN A 193 8.71 6.54 -2.79
C GLN A 193 7.49 6.13 -3.61
N THR A 194 6.53 7.05 -3.73
CA THR A 194 5.30 6.87 -4.51
C THR A 194 5.33 7.75 -5.75
N ASP A 195 4.93 7.19 -6.90
CA ASP A 195 4.63 7.95 -8.10
C ASP A 195 3.19 8.51 -7.99
N GLU A 196 2.32 8.27 -8.96
CA GLU A 196 0.94 8.72 -8.92
C GLU A 196 0.07 7.88 -7.97
N VAL A 197 -0.77 8.55 -7.19
CA VAL A 197 -1.73 7.93 -6.27
C VAL A 197 -3.10 8.57 -6.42
N PHE A 198 -4.09 7.79 -6.85
CA PHE A 198 -5.48 8.22 -7.03
C PHE A 198 -6.43 7.30 -6.27
N ILE A 199 -7.18 7.87 -5.33
CA ILE A 199 -8.11 7.13 -4.48
C ILE A 199 -9.50 7.78 -4.45
N ASP A 200 -10.53 6.97 -4.30
CA ASP A 200 -11.87 7.34 -3.88
C ASP A 200 -12.11 6.64 -2.55
N SER A 201 -12.33 7.40 -1.48
CA SER A 201 -12.52 6.83 -0.14
C SER A 201 -13.71 5.87 -0.12
N ALA A 202 -14.70 6.10 -0.99
CA ALA A 202 -15.97 5.38 -1.02
C ALA A 202 -16.70 5.38 0.34
N ILE A 203 -16.36 6.32 1.23
CA ILE A 203 -16.96 6.44 2.55
C ILE A 203 -18.35 7.09 2.40
N PRO A 204 -19.43 6.43 2.86
CA PRO A 204 -20.78 6.98 2.77
C PRO A 204 -20.94 8.29 3.57
N ASP A 205 -21.84 9.15 3.10
CA ASP A 205 -22.23 10.37 3.82
C ASP A 205 -22.58 10.08 5.28
N ASN A 206 -22.27 11.04 6.16
CA ASN A 206 -22.53 10.94 7.61
C ASN A 206 -21.85 9.76 8.32
N THR A 207 -20.68 9.36 7.83
CA THR A 207 -19.82 8.34 8.48
C THR A 207 -18.56 8.98 9.07
N PRO A 208 -18.65 9.83 10.12
CA PRO A 208 -17.51 10.58 10.65
C PRO A 208 -16.45 9.70 11.33
N SER A 209 -16.79 8.44 11.64
CA SER A 209 -15.91 7.47 12.29
C SER A 209 -14.99 6.72 11.31
N LYS A 210 -15.02 7.03 10.02
CA LYS A 210 -14.19 6.39 9.00
C LYS A 210 -13.42 7.41 8.19
N ILE A 211 -12.18 7.06 7.85
CA ILE A 211 -11.30 7.87 7.01
C ILE A 211 -10.55 7.00 6.00
N ALA A 212 -10.05 7.62 4.93
CA ALA A 212 -9.17 6.99 3.95
C ALA A 212 -8.00 7.94 3.61
N GLY A 213 -6.87 7.36 3.20
CA GLY A 213 -5.64 8.10 2.89
C GLY A 213 -5.10 7.81 1.50
N GLY A 214 -4.57 8.82 0.80
CA GLY A 214 -3.76 8.61 -0.40
C GLY A 214 -2.45 7.91 -0.06
N VAL A 215 -1.60 8.57 0.74
CA VAL A 215 -0.40 7.97 1.35
C VAL A 215 -0.49 8.15 2.87
N PHE A 216 -0.50 7.04 3.60
CA PHE A 216 -0.79 7.02 5.03
C PHE A 216 0.27 6.25 5.82
N ALA A 217 1.01 6.96 6.68
CA ALA A 217 1.83 6.37 7.74
C ALA A 217 1.04 6.37 9.05
N VAL A 218 0.55 5.19 9.48
CA VAL A 218 -0.42 5.06 10.58
C VAL A 218 0.30 4.83 11.92
N VAL A 219 -0.33 4.13 12.86
CA VAL A 219 0.18 3.90 14.21
C VAL A 219 1.45 3.06 14.18
N GLU A 220 2.41 3.38 15.06
CA GLU A 220 3.65 2.61 15.25
C GLU A 220 4.50 2.39 13.97
N ALA A 221 4.28 3.19 12.93
CA ALA A 221 5.13 3.26 11.76
C ALA A 221 6.30 4.22 12.00
N GLN A 222 7.52 3.75 11.79
CA GLN A 222 8.74 4.56 11.81
C GLN A 222 9.34 4.63 10.41
N VAL A 223 9.27 5.79 9.76
CA VAL A 223 9.69 5.96 8.37
C VAL A 223 10.79 7.02 8.27
N GLU A 224 11.95 6.66 7.72
CA GLU A 224 13.07 7.60 7.57
C GLU A 224 12.78 8.63 6.46
N SER A 225 12.19 8.22 5.34
CA SER A 225 11.88 9.11 4.22
C SER A 225 10.62 8.68 3.47
N ILE A 226 9.67 9.60 3.29
CA ILE A 226 8.56 9.47 2.35
C ILE A 226 8.77 10.48 1.23
N VAL A 227 8.70 10.03 -0.01
CA VAL A 227 8.91 10.85 -1.21
C VAL A 227 7.77 10.60 -2.19
N SER A 228 6.84 11.54 -2.28
CA SER A 228 5.78 11.52 -3.29
C SER A 228 6.27 12.28 -4.52
N THR A 229 6.70 11.56 -5.56
CA THR A 229 7.20 12.12 -6.82
C THR A 229 6.07 12.51 -7.76
N GLY A 230 4.97 11.74 -7.76
CA GLY A 230 3.78 12.03 -8.56
C GLY A 230 2.65 12.69 -7.76
N ARG A 231 1.58 13.04 -8.48
CA ARG A 231 0.36 13.61 -7.92
C ARG A 231 -0.29 12.64 -6.93
N VAL A 232 -0.73 13.16 -5.80
CA VAL A 232 -1.61 12.45 -4.86
C VAL A 232 -2.97 13.11 -4.91
N GLU A 233 -3.99 12.39 -5.37
CA GLU A 233 -5.35 12.90 -5.50
C GLU A 233 -6.34 11.98 -4.79
N THR A 234 -7.18 12.58 -3.96
CA THR A 234 -8.23 11.86 -3.23
C THR A 234 -9.61 12.44 -3.46
N ARG A 235 -10.60 11.56 -3.49
CA ARG A 235 -12.02 11.86 -3.65
C ARG A 235 -12.84 11.12 -2.58
N GLY A 236 -14.07 11.54 -2.40
CA GLY A 236 -15.00 10.96 -1.43
C GLY A 236 -14.86 11.58 -0.03
N ASN A 237 -15.85 11.30 0.82
CA ASN A 237 -15.91 11.88 2.16
C ASN A 237 -14.71 11.44 3.02
N ASN A 238 -14.25 12.32 3.91
CA ASN A 238 -13.18 12.02 4.88
C ASN A 238 -11.93 11.41 4.22
N ALA A 239 -11.59 11.91 3.03
CA ALA A 239 -10.42 11.47 2.28
C ALA A 239 -9.25 12.43 2.51
N MET A 240 -8.17 11.91 3.10
CA MET A 240 -6.95 12.64 3.37
C MET A 240 -5.96 12.32 2.25
N ALA A 241 -5.28 13.30 1.66
CA ALA A 241 -4.26 12.96 0.68
C ALA A 241 -3.01 12.38 1.33
N LEU A 242 -2.44 13.11 2.29
CA LEU A 242 -1.27 12.69 3.05
C LEU A 242 -1.62 12.71 4.55
N ASP A 243 -1.45 11.59 5.25
CA ASP A 243 -1.79 11.49 6.67
C ASP A 243 -0.67 10.77 7.45
N ASN A 244 -0.31 11.33 8.60
CA ASN A 244 0.73 10.82 9.48
C ASN A 244 0.24 10.70 10.93
N TRP A 245 0.15 9.46 11.41
CA TRP A 245 -0.04 9.14 12.83
C TRP A 245 1.25 8.58 13.46
N GLY A 246 2.24 8.22 12.64
CA GLY A 246 3.49 7.63 13.06
C GLY A 246 4.64 8.62 13.24
N ARG A 247 5.86 8.12 13.09
CA ARG A 247 7.10 8.91 13.16
C ARG A 247 7.76 8.94 11.80
N VAL A 248 7.73 10.09 11.13
CA VAL A 248 8.36 10.29 9.81
C VAL A 248 9.49 11.29 9.92
N LYS A 249 10.72 10.93 9.58
CA LYS A 249 11.83 11.89 9.67
C LYS A 249 11.81 12.92 8.57
N THR A 250 11.59 12.50 7.32
CA THR A 250 11.45 13.42 6.18
C THR A 250 10.27 13.01 5.32
N TRP A 251 9.41 13.96 4.96
CA TRP A 251 8.37 13.78 3.94
C TRP A 251 8.47 14.89 2.91
N VAL A 252 8.68 14.53 1.64
CA VAL A 252 8.69 15.46 0.50
C VAL A 252 7.59 15.07 -0.48
N ALA A 253 6.75 16.03 -0.86
CA ALA A 253 5.81 15.91 -1.97
C ALA A 253 6.21 16.90 -3.07
N PHE A 254 6.62 16.39 -4.23
CA PHE A 254 7.12 17.19 -5.35
C PHE A 254 6.00 17.74 -6.24
N ASP A 255 4.95 16.96 -6.45
CA ASP A 255 3.81 17.30 -7.30
C ASP A 255 2.58 17.70 -6.46
N THR A 256 1.49 18.06 -7.12
CA THR A 256 0.24 18.49 -6.51
C THR A 256 -0.33 17.43 -5.58
N VAL A 257 -0.76 17.91 -4.41
CA VAL A 257 -1.57 17.17 -3.43
C VAL A 257 -2.99 17.73 -3.54
N ALA A 258 -3.93 16.94 -4.02
CA ALA A 258 -5.29 17.38 -4.28
C ALA A 258 -6.31 16.55 -3.50
N THR A 259 -7.28 17.21 -2.86
CA THR A 259 -8.45 16.53 -2.31
C THR A 259 -9.74 17.19 -2.78
N PHE A 260 -10.73 16.35 -3.02
CA PHE A 260 -12.07 16.77 -3.41
C PHE A 260 -13.08 16.15 -2.43
N ASP A 261 -14.27 16.73 -2.35
CA ASP A 261 -15.40 16.27 -1.56
C ASP A 261 -15.33 16.61 -0.05
N PRO A 262 -16.46 16.50 0.69
CA PRO A 262 -16.56 16.99 2.07
C PRO A 262 -15.55 16.40 3.06
N SER A 263 -15.13 17.25 3.99
CA SER A 263 -14.21 16.92 5.09
C SER A 263 -12.85 16.38 4.64
N SER A 264 -12.48 16.58 3.37
CA SER A 264 -11.21 16.12 2.82
C SER A 264 -10.06 17.06 3.22
N ILE A 265 -8.84 16.50 3.36
CA ILE A 265 -7.70 17.27 3.89
C ILE A 265 -6.43 16.99 3.09
N GLY A 266 -5.72 18.04 2.68
CA GLY A 266 -4.48 17.93 1.92
C GLY A 266 -3.37 17.24 2.70
N PHE A 267 -3.10 17.70 3.92
CA PHE A 267 -2.14 17.07 4.83
C PHE A 267 -2.67 17.03 6.26
N VAL A 268 -2.51 15.88 6.92
CA VAL A 268 -2.85 15.68 8.33
C VAL A 268 -1.64 15.15 9.09
N ASN A 269 -1.38 15.73 10.26
CA ASN A 269 -0.42 15.21 11.21
C ASN A 269 -1.03 15.04 12.60
N PHE A 270 -0.95 13.82 13.11
CA PHE A 270 -1.11 13.47 14.52
C PHE A 270 0.19 12.97 15.16
N GLY A 271 1.13 12.52 14.34
CA GLY A 271 2.40 11.96 14.78
C GLY A 271 3.55 12.98 14.86
N TRP A 272 4.78 12.49 14.73
CA TRP A 272 5.97 13.35 14.65
C TRP A 272 6.53 13.38 13.24
N ILE A 273 6.83 14.58 12.75
CA ILE A 273 7.56 14.82 11.52
C ILE A 273 8.78 15.69 11.80
N GLY A 274 9.96 15.25 11.36
CA GLY A 274 11.16 16.08 11.36
C GLY A 274 11.03 17.20 10.33
N THR A 275 11.09 16.86 9.05
CA THR A 275 10.93 17.83 7.95
C THR A 275 9.79 17.44 7.02
N LEU A 276 8.85 18.36 6.82
CA LEU A 276 7.81 18.27 5.80
C LEU A 276 8.04 19.32 4.71
N SER A 277 8.14 18.88 3.46
CA SER A 277 8.29 19.74 2.29
C SER A 277 7.20 19.46 1.26
N LEU A 278 6.19 20.33 1.22
CA LEU A 278 5.12 20.33 0.22
C LEU A 278 5.53 21.29 -0.91
N LEU A 279 6.28 20.76 -1.88
CA LEU A 279 6.88 21.53 -2.97
C LEU A 279 5.94 21.67 -4.17
N GLY A 280 4.96 20.77 -4.30
CA GLY A 280 3.79 20.97 -5.15
C GLY A 280 2.74 21.87 -4.50
N ASP A 281 1.69 22.18 -5.26
CA ASP A 281 0.55 22.93 -4.72
C ASP A 281 -0.34 21.97 -3.90
N VAL A 282 -0.82 22.43 -2.75
CA VAL A 282 -1.87 21.73 -1.99
C VAL A 282 -3.21 22.36 -2.34
N VAL A 283 -4.09 21.60 -2.98
CA VAL A 283 -5.40 22.08 -3.43
C VAL A 283 -6.49 21.25 -2.77
N THR A 284 -7.41 21.90 -2.06
CA THR A 284 -8.52 21.21 -1.40
C THR A 284 -9.84 21.86 -1.77
N GLU A 285 -10.85 21.05 -2.10
CA GLU A 285 -12.17 21.51 -2.50
C GLU A 285 -13.25 20.70 -1.80
N GLY A 286 -14.24 21.39 -1.23
CA GLY A 286 -15.36 20.74 -0.55
C GLY A 286 -15.74 21.42 0.77
N ARG A 287 -16.91 21.04 1.29
CA ARG A 287 -17.39 21.54 2.58
C ARG A 287 -16.52 20.98 3.72
N GLY A 288 -15.99 21.85 4.57
CA GLY A 288 -15.10 21.49 5.68
C GLY A 288 -13.71 21.03 5.25
N SER A 289 -13.36 21.22 3.97
CA SER A 289 -12.07 20.82 3.43
C SER A 289 -10.96 21.74 3.91
N ARG A 290 -9.79 21.18 4.23
CA ARG A 290 -8.68 21.91 4.87
C ARG A 290 -7.36 21.59 4.17
N GLY A 291 -6.52 22.59 3.97
CA GLY A 291 -5.24 22.38 3.28
C GLY A 291 -4.22 21.62 4.14
N PHE A 292 -4.11 21.96 5.43
CA PHE A 292 -3.10 21.41 6.32
C PHE A 292 -3.60 21.45 7.77
N ASN A 293 -3.53 20.31 8.46
CA ASN A 293 -3.81 20.21 9.90
C ASN A 293 -2.63 19.56 10.63
N ASN A 294 -2.16 20.20 11.69
CA ASN A 294 -1.35 19.57 12.72
C ASN A 294 -2.16 19.57 14.02
N TYR A 295 -2.58 18.38 14.46
CA TYR A 295 -3.35 18.19 15.70
C TYR A 295 -2.40 17.98 16.88
N ASP A 296 -2.45 16.82 17.55
CA ASP A 296 -1.63 16.49 18.71
C ASP A 296 -0.15 16.23 18.36
N GLY A 297 0.19 16.28 17.07
CA GLY A 297 1.50 15.98 16.53
C GLY A 297 2.49 17.14 16.55
N THR A 298 3.70 16.86 16.08
CA THR A 298 4.79 17.84 15.92
C THR A 298 5.31 17.81 14.49
N VAL A 299 5.52 18.98 13.89
CA VAL A 299 6.31 19.16 12.65
C VAL A 299 7.47 20.11 12.98
N GLU A 300 8.71 19.63 12.97
CA GLU A 300 9.86 20.47 13.38
C GLU A 300 10.25 21.50 12.32
N SER A 301 10.10 21.17 11.04
CA SER A 301 10.35 22.06 9.91
C SER A 301 9.32 21.86 8.81
N LEU A 302 8.71 22.95 8.36
CA LEU A 302 7.62 22.95 7.40
C LEU A 302 7.93 23.91 6.24
N PHE A 303 7.99 23.38 5.03
CA PHE A 303 8.16 24.14 3.80
C PHE A 303 6.95 23.89 2.91
N ILE A 304 6.25 24.96 2.53
CA ILE A 304 5.06 24.87 1.70
C ILE A 304 5.17 25.86 0.57
N LYS A 305 4.99 25.39 -0.67
CA LYS A 305 4.93 26.27 -1.83
C LYS A 305 3.64 27.09 -1.84
N ARG A 306 2.49 26.41 -1.82
CA ARG A 306 1.16 27.04 -1.89
C ARG A 306 0.09 26.12 -1.31
N ILE A 307 -0.88 26.70 -0.61
CA ILE A 307 -2.14 26.05 -0.24
C ILE A 307 -3.29 26.86 -0.83
N GLU A 308 -4.22 26.18 -1.49
CA GLU A 308 -5.49 26.72 -1.94
C GLU A 308 -6.64 25.85 -1.42
N THR A 309 -7.57 26.48 -0.71
CA THR A 309 -8.76 25.81 -0.16
C THR A 309 -10.00 26.47 -0.72
N PHE A 310 -10.87 25.68 -1.34
CA PHE A 310 -12.16 26.08 -1.90
C PHE A 310 -13.27 25.40 -1.09
N GLY A 311 -13.76 26.08 -0.06
CA GLY A 311 -14.72 25.52 0.88
C GLY A 311 -15.03 26.47 2.03
N ASP A 312 -15.75 25.96 3.05
CA ASP A 312 -16.02 26.63 4.32
C ASP A 312 -15.11 26.14 5.47
N GLY A 313 -14.03 25.43 5.14
CA GLY A 313 -13.07 24.84 6.07
C GLY A 313 -11.83 25.69 6.35
#